data_AF-A0A9D5G256-F1
#
_entry.id   AF-A0A9D5G256-F1
#
_cell.length_a   1.000
_cell.length_b   1.000
_cell.length_c   1.000
_cell.angle_alpha   90.00
_cell.angle_beta   90.00
_cell.angle_gamma   90.00
#
_symmetry.space_group_name_H-M   'P 1'
#
loop_
_entity.id
_entity.type
_entity.pdbx_description
1 polymer ?
#
loop_
_entity_poly.entity_id
_entity_poly.type
_entity_poly.pdbx_seq_one_letter_code
_entity_poly.pdbx_strand_id
1 'polypeptide(L)'
;MNPNFKEVSIDNRTTRGGDTMKFCGAMRLYKIIILSLWLIMVGTHTPAIAQKGSPPAPEKIRVNELPAEAVGDHANELLRRINRIVADGDRYSAAMKKASKEDRLVLELQLKALQNRAADTILQLADALLVLEKTKPQPDLRRQVEDILAYVAPRYWFHINRLRGEVDAVRARRLEAAADERFAIEGGVARFTARLDELFDISLRYIEKM
;
A
#
# COMPACT_ATOMS: atom_id res chain seq x y z
N MET A 1 46.63 -10.47 64.08
CA MET A 1 46.77 -9.12 63.50
C MET A 1 45.53 -8.86 62.66
N ASN A 2 44.77 -7.83 63.01
CA ASN A 2 43.42 -7.56 62.54
C ASN A 2 43.46 -6.48 61.45
N PRO A 3 43.06 -6.73 60.19
CA PRO A 3 42.93 -5.67 59.21
C PRO A 3 41.54 -5.01 59.26
N ASN A 4 41.61 -3.72 59.57
CA ASN A 4 40.63 -2.65 59.55
C ASN A 4 39.74 -2.66 58.29
N PHE A 5 38.44 -2.93 58.43
CA PHE A 5 37.44 -2.72 57.37
C PHE A 5 36.82 -1.33 57.53
N LYS A 6 37.08 -0.44 56.57
CA LYS A 6 36.39 0.86 56.45
C LYS A 6 35.06 0.66 55.73
N GLU A 7 33.97 1.02 56.40
CA GLU A 7 32.65 1.19 55.79
C GLU A 7 32.68 2.35 54.80
N VAL A 8 32.30 2.07 53.54
CA VAL A 8 32.03 3.10 52.53
C VAL A 8 30.52 3.26 52.44
N SER A 9 30.03 4.37 52.99
CA SER A 9 28.66 4.84 52.81
C SER A 9 28.52 5.42 51.39
N ILE A 10 27.62 4.88 50.59
CA ILE A 10 27.26 5.43 49.27
C ILE A 10 25.90 6.11 49.40
N ASP A 11 25.94 7.44 49.33
CA ASP A 11 24.79 8.34 49.29
C ASP A 11 24.03 8.18 47.96
N ASN A 12 22.78 7.69 48.02
CA ASN A 12 21.85 7.69 46.89
C ASN A 12 21.08 9.03 46.87
N ARG A 13 21.53 9.99 46.05
CA ARG A 13 20.75 11.18 45.71
C ARG A 13 20.31 11.20 44.24
N THR A 14 19.01 11.04 44.13
CA THR A 14 18.07 11.39 43.06
C THR A 14 18.38 12.74 42.38
N THR A 15 18.48 12.75 41.04
CA THR A 15 18.11 13.93 40.24
C THR A 15 17.17 13.52 39.11
N ARG A 16 15.94 13.97 39.29
CA ARG A 16 14.80 13.92 38.37
C ARG A 16 14.98 15.09 37.40
N GLY A 17 15.35 14.82 36.16
CA GLY A 17 15.44 15.81 35.08
C GLY A 17 14.45 15.45 33.98
N GLY A 18 13.26 16.03 34.03
CA GLY A 18 12.23 15.87 33.00
C GLY A 18 12.47 16.84 31.85
N ASP A 19 12.93 16.32 30.72
CA ASP A 19 12.89 17.04 29.45
C ASP A 19 11.65 16.66 28.67
N THR A 20 10.68 17.58 28.67
CA THR A 20 9.53 17.55 27.79
C THR A 20 9.96 18.06 26.41
N MET A 21 10.30 17.13 25.52
CA MET A 21 10.44 17.45 24.09
C MET A 21 9.08 17.91 23.54
N LYS A 22 8.99 19.21 23.28
CA LYS A 22 7.92 19.84 22.52
C LYS A 22 7.99 19.42 21.06
N PHE A 23 7.40 18.28 20.70
CA PHE A 23 6.97 17.99 19.33
C PHE A 23 5.63 18.69 19.07
N CYS A 24 5.65 20.01 18.92
CA CYS A 24 4.48 20.80 18.55
C CYS A 24 4.86 21.70 17.37
N GLY A 25 4.56 21.23 16.15
CA GLY A 25 4.82 22.02 14.95
C GLY A 25 4.53 21.37 13.60
N ALA A 26 4.40 20.04 13.52
CA ALA A 26 4.18 19.33 12.26
C ALA A 26 2.84 18.58 12.25
N MET A 27 1.72 19.25 12.58
CA MET A 27 0.40 18.58 12.60
C MET A 27 -0.72 19.34 11.88
N ARG A 28 -0.43 20.52 11.31
CA ARG A 28 -1.45 21.40 10.70
C ARG A 28 -1.37 21.57 9.19
N LEU A 29 -0.38 20.97 8.52
CA LEU A 29 -0.30 20.93 7.04
C LEU A 29 -0.95 19.66 6.41
N TYR A 30 -1.57 18.79 7.22
CA TYR A 30 -1.80 17.36 6.91
C TYR A 30 -3.14 17.02 6.22
N LYS A 31 -3.98 18.01 5.89
CA LYS A 31 -5.38 17.78 5.50
C LYS A 31 -5.69 17.73 3.99
N ILE A 32 -4.71 17.97 3.10
CA ILE A 32 -5.03 18.26 1.67
C ILE A 32 -4.69 17.11 0.69
N ILE A 33 -4.06 16.03 1.15
CA ILE A 33 -3.22 15.19 0.28
C ILE A 33 -3.83 13.80 -0.09
N ILE A 34 -4.98 13.44 0.50
CA ILE A 34 -5.51 12.06 0.54
C ILE A 34 -6.45 11.69 -0.64
N LEU A 35 -6.83 12.63 -1.49
CA LEU A 35 -7.80 12.36 -2.57
C LEU A 35 -7.21 11.59 -3.76
N SER A 36 -5.89 11.52 -3.89
CA SER A 36 -5.26 10.97 -5.09
C SER A 36 -5.22 9.44 -5.07
N LEU A 37 -4.72 8.77 -4.02
CA LEU A 37 -4.64 7.29 -4.04
C LEU A 37 -6.00 6.58 -3.94
N TRP A 38 -7.02 7.24 -3.39
CA TRP A 38 -8.39 6.71 -3.33
C TRP A 38 -9.05 6.67 -4.71
N LEU A 39 -8.82 7.70 -5.54
CA LEU A 39 -9.22 7.68 -6.96
C LEU A 39 -8.46 6.63 -7.78
N ILE A 40 -7.24 6.28 -7.36
CA ILE A 40 -6.39 5.30 -8.07
C ILE A 40 -7.00 3.89 -8.03
N MET A 41 -7.54 3.48 -6.89
CA MET A 41 -8.10 2.13 -6.70
C MET A 41 -9.61 2.01 -7.06
N VAL A 42 -10.36 3.11 -7.07
CA VAL A 42 -11.83 3.12 -7.21
C VAL A 42 -12.30 3.48 -8.63
N GLY A 43 -11.43 4.01 -9.50
CA GLY A 43 -11.84 4.65 -10.76
C GLY A 43 -12.62 3.80 -11.78
N THR A 44 -12.48 2.48 -11.82
CA THR A 44 -13.16 1.67 -12.85
C THR A 44 -14.53 1.14 -12.40
N HIS A 45 -15.56 1.92 -12.72
CA HIS A 45 -16.97 1.56 -12.87
C HIS A 45 -17.67 0.76 -11.75
N THR A 46 -18.23 1.48 -10.78
CA THR A 46 -19.55 1.14 -10.20
C THR A 46 -20.15 2.42 -9.59
N PRO A 47 -21.45 2.72 -9.79
CA PRO A 47 -22.12 3.81 -9.09
C PRO A 47 -21.95 3.62 -7.58
N ALA A 48 -21.75 4.74 -6.88
CA ALA A 48 -21.43 4.81 -5.48
C ALA A 48 -22.42 4.06 -4.58
N ILE A 49 -22.19 2.76 -4.35
CA ILE A 49 -22.65 2.13 -3.12
C ILE A 49 -21.72 2.70 -2.05
N ALA A 50 -22.23 3.67 -1.29
CA ALA A 50 -21.57 4.22 -0.13
C ALA A 50 -21.40 3.11 0.93
N GLN A 51 -20.36 2.30 0.78
CA GLN A 51 -20.03 1.25 1.75
C GLN A 51 -19.45 1.91 3.00
N LYS A 52 -20.31 2.04 4.03
CA LYS A 52 -19.93 2.18 5.44
C LYS A 52 -18.92 1.07 5.76
N GLY A 53 -17.63 1.38 5.81
CA GLY A 53 -16.61 0.40 6.22
C GLY A 53 -15.30 0.39 5.44
N SER A 54 -15.08 1.29 4.47
CA SER A 54 -13.72 1.46 3.95
C SER A 54 -12.79 1.83 5.12
N PRO A 55 -11.66 1.12 5.31
CA PRO A 55 -10.70 1.47 6.35
C PRO A 55 -10.30 2.94 6.21
N PRO A 56 -10.12 3.67 7.33
CA PRO A 56 -9.76 5.08 7.30
C PRO A 56 -8.51 5.27 6.46
N ALA A 57 -8.49 6.32 5.64
CA ALA A 57 -7.37 6.61 4.77
C ALA A 57 -6.11 6.89 5.60
N PRO A 58 -5.05 6.06 5.52
CA PRO A 58 -3.78 6.32 6.16
C PRO A 58 -2.98 7.36 5.38
N GLU A 59 -1.97 7.90 6.04
CA GLU A 59 -0.97 8.85 5.53
C GLU A 59 -0.30 8.35 4.24
N LYS A 60 0.16 9.26 3.37
CA LYS A 60 0.83 8.89 2.11
C LYS A 60 2.07 8.05 2.41
N ILE A 61 2.16 6.88 1.81
CA ILE A 61 3.45 6.18 1.72
C ILE A 61 4.35 7.01 0.83
N ARG A 62 5.35 7.63 1.45
CA ARG A 62 6.54 8.07 0.76
C ARG A 62 7.68 7.21 1.28
N VAL A 63 8.38 6.58 0.35
CA VAL A 63 9.50 5.73 0.69
C VAL A 63 10.74 6.62 0.75
N ASN A 64 11.50 6.52 1.84
CA ASN A 64 12.72 7.28 1.99
C ASN A 64 13.78 6.68 1.07
N GLU A 65 14.36 7.50 0.21
CA GLU A 65 15.53 7.10 -0.56
C GLU A 65 16.68 6.86 0.44
N LEU A 66 17.18 5.63 0.45
CA LEU A 66 18.32 5.26 1.27
C LEU A 66 19.61 5.38 0.44
N PRO A 67 20.74 5.73 1.06
CA PRO A 67 22.02 5.79 0.35
C PRO A 67 22.32 4.45 -0.33
N ALA A 68 22.84 4.49 -1.56
CA ALA A 68 23.14 3.27 -2.32
C ALA A 68 24.20 2.41 -1.60
N GLU A 69 25.07 3.05 -0.83
CA GLU A 69 26.07 2.40 0.01
C GLU A 69 25.44 1.57 1.14
N ALA A 70 24.23 1.95 1.58
CA ALA A 70 23.52 1.27 2.66
C ALA A 70 22.72 0.06 2.16
N VAL A 71 22.02 0.20 1.02
CA VAL A 71 21.05 -0.78 0.52
C VAL A 71 21.40 -1.39 -0.84
N GLY A 72 22.49 -0.97 -1.47
CA GLY A 72 22.85 -1.34 -2.84
C GLY A 72 22.10 -0.54 -3.90
N ASP A 73 22.70 -0.41 -5.08
CA ASP A 73 22.16 0.36 -6.21
C ASP A 73 20.78 -0.13 -6.66
N HIS A 74 20.59 -1.45 -6.67
CA HIS A 74 19.34 -2.05 -7.14
C HIS A 74 18.15 -1.71 -6.23
N ALA A 75 18.29 -1.88 -4.91
CA ALA A 75 17.23 -1.52 -3.96
C ALA A 75 16.96 -0.01 -4.00
N ASN A 76 18.01 0.82 -4.04
CA ASN A 76 17.83 2.27 -4.14
C ASN A 76 17.07 2.68 -5.41
N GLU A 77 17.37 2.09 -6.56
CA GLU A 77 16.63 2.35 -7.80
C GLU A 77 15.16 1.89 -7.70
N LEU A 78 14.87 0.78 -7.05
CA LEU A 78 13.49 0.34 -6.79
C LEU A 78 12.74 1.32 -5.89
N LEU A 79 13.36 1.84 -4.83
CA LEU A 79 12.75 2.89 -3.97
C LEU A 79 12.42 4.15 -4.80
N ARG A 80 13.34 4.61 -5.65
CA ARG A 80 13.09 5.74 -6.56
C ARG A 80 11.96 5.46 -7.53
N ARG A 81 11.89 4.26 -8.10
CA ARG A 81 10.79 3.86 -8.98
C ARG A 81 9.44 3.91 -8.27
N ILE A 82 9.35 3.43 -7.03
CA ILE A 82 8.14 3.54 -6.22
C ILE A 82 7.75 5.01 -6.03
N ASN A 83 8.70 5.88 -5.68
CA ASN A 83 8.44 7.31 -5.54
C ASN A 83 7.94 7.96 -6.85
N ARG A 84 8.51 7.61 -8.01
CA ARG A 84 8.02 8.07 -9.32
C ARG A 84 6.62 7.56 -9.61
N ILE A 85 6.34 6.29 -9.33
CA ILE A 85 5.02 5.68 -9.51
C ILE A 85 3.96 6.39 -8.64
N VAL A 86 4.28 6.73 -7.39
CA VAL A 86 3.39 7.49 -6.52
C VAL A 86 3.11 8.88 -7.09
N ALA A 87 4.14 9.57 -7.57
CA ALA A 87 4.00 10.88 -8.21
C ALA A 87 3.16 10.83 -9.50
N ASP A 88 3.38 9.82 -10.34
CA ASP A 88 2.60 9.58 -11.57
C ASP A 88 1.12 9.32 -11.22
N GLY A 89 0.87 8.54 -10.18
CA GLY A 89 -0.47 8.27 -9.67
C GLY A 89 -1.18 9.54 -9.20
N ASP A 90 -0.47 10.42 -8.49
CA ASP A 90 -0.99 11.74 -8.10
C ASP A 90 -1.37 12.58 -9.33
N ARG A 91 -0.53 12.58 -10.38
CA ARG A 91 -0.81 13.30 -11.62
C ARG A 91 -2.04 12.74 -12.35
N TYR A 92 -2.16 11.43 -12.49
CA TYR A 92 -3.33 10.80 -13.11
C TYR A 92 -4.62 11.10 -12.33
N SER A 93 -4.59 11.00 -11.00
CA SER A 93 -5.75 11.35 -10.17
C SER A 93 -6.14 12.81 -10.27
N ALA A 94 -5.19 13.73 -10.43
CA ALA A 94 -5.49 15.12 -10.68
C ALA A 94 -6.10 15.34 -12.07
N ALA A 95 -5.56 14.68 -13.10
CA ALA A 95 -6.05 14.77 -14.48
C ALA A 95 -7.48 14.23 -14.63
N MET A 96 -7.79 13.08 -14.03
CA MET A 96 -9.11 12.43 -14.10
C MET A 96 -10.25 13.32 -13.60
N LYS A 97 -9.99 14.23 -12.64
CA LYS A 97 -10.99 15.16 -12.10
C LYS A 97 -11.50 16.16 -13.14
N LYS A 98 -10.68 16.50 -14.12
CA LYS A 98 -10.99 17.48 -15.17
C LYS A 98 -11.21 16.85 -16.55
N ALA A 99 -10.95 15.55 -16.68
CA ALA A 99 -11.05 14.81 -17.92
C ALA A 99 -12.50 14.68 -18.41
N SER A 100 -12.66 14.64 -19.73
CA SER A 100 -13.89 14.18 -20.38
C SER A 100 -14.17 12.71 -20.05
N LYS A 101 -15.32 12.16 -20.46
CA LYS A 101 -15.61 10.74 -20.24
C LYS A 101 -14.62 9.82 -20.97
N GLU A 102 -14.27 10.16 -22.21
CA GLU A 102 -13.34 9.37 -23.03
C GLU A 102 -11.91 9.47 -22.50
N ASP A 103 -11.44 10.70 -22.20
CA ASP A 103 -10.11 10.90 -21.61
C ASP A 103 -9.98 10.21 -20.25
N ARG A 104 -11.07 10.20 -19.47
CA ARG A 104 -11.10 9.51 -18.18
C ARG A 104 -10.89 8.01 -18.35
N LEU A 105 -11.51 7.38 -19.35
CA LEU A 105 -11.29 5.97 -19.64
C LEU A 105 -9.82 5.68 -19.98
N VAL A 106 -9.19 6.52 -20.81
CA VAL A 106 -7.76 6.39 -21.14
C VAL A 106 -6.89 6.52 -19.89
N LEU A 107 -7.17 7.53 -19.04
CA LEU A 107 -6.45 7.73 -17.78
C LEU A 107 -6.65 6.57 -16.80
N GLU A 108 -7.84 5.97 -16.74
CA GLU A 108 -8.12 4.78 -15.92
C GLU A 108 -7.30 3.57 -16.39
N LEU A 109 -7.16 3.36 -17.70
CA LEU A 109 -6.32 2.29 -18.26
C LEU A 109 -4.84 2.51 -17.95
N GLN A 110 -4.35 3.74 -18.14
CA GLN A 110 -2.96 4.10 -17.79
C GLN A 110 -2.69 3.92 -16.31
N LEU A 111 -3.68 4.26 -15.48
CA LEU A 111 -3.58 4.11 -14.04
C LEU A 111 -3.57 2.65 -13.60
N LYS A 112 -4.37 1.79 -14.23
CA LYS A 112 -4.32 0.34 -14.00
C LYS A 112 -2.95 -0.24 -14.38
N ALA A 113 -2.39 0.17 -15.51
CA ALA A 113 -1.03 -0.22 -15.90
C ALA A 113 0.03 0.25 -14.88
N LEU A 114 -0.13 1.46 -14.35
CA LEU A 114 0.73 2.01 -13.30
C LEU A 114 0.63 1.21 -11.99
N GLN A 115 -0.57 0.80 -11.59
CA GLN A 115 -0.80 -0.04 -10.41
C GLN A 115 -0.11 -1.41 -10.51
N ASN A 116 -0.25 -2.07 -11.66
CA ASN A 116 0.40 -3.36 -11.89
C ASN A 116 1.93 -3.21 -11.78
N ARG A 117 2.49 -2.16 -12.40
CA ARG A 117 3.92 -1.83 -12.25
C ARG A 117 4.31 -1.54 -10.80
N ALA A 118 3.46 -0.87 -10.04
CA ALA A 118 3.68 -0.61 -8.61
C ALA A 118 3.80 -1.92 -7.83
N ALA A 119 2.86 -2.85 -8.04
CA ALA A 119 2.86 -4.15 -7.38
C ALA A 119 4.15 -4.93 -7.68
N ASP A 120 4.53 -5.03 -8.96
CA ASP A 120 5.77 -5.70 -9.35
C ASP A 120 7.02 -5.04 -8.77
N THR A 121 7.07 -3.70 -8.72
CA THR A 121 8.22 -2.97 -8.16
C THR A 121 8.34 -3.21 -6.65
N ILE A 122 7.21 -3.25 -5.92
CA ILE A 122 7.21 -3.55 -4.48
C ILE A 122 7.67 -4.99 -4.22
N LEU A 123 7.21 -5.95 -5.03
CA LEU A 123 7.64 -7.35 -4.91
C LEU A 123 9.14 -7.51 -5.21
N GLN A 124 9.65 -6.84 -6.26
CA GLN A 124 11.08 -6.80 -6.55
C GLN A 124 11.89 -6.19 -5.39
N LEU A 125 11.35 -5.17 -4.71
CA LEU A 125 12.00 -4.56 -3.56
C LEU A 125 12.06 -5.52 -2.37
N ALA A 126 10.99 -6.27 -2.11
CA ALA A 126 10.97 -7.31 -1.10
C ALA A 126 11.98 -8.43 -1.42
N ASP A 127 12.08 -8.85 -2.68
CA ASP A 127 13.08 -9.83 -3.12
C ASP A 127 14.51 -9.31 -2.93
N ALA A 128 14.77 -8.06 -3.30
CA ALA A 128 16.07 -7.42 -3.11
C ALA A 128 16.45 -7.34 -1.62
N LEU A 129 15.49 -7.00 -0.74
CA LEU A 129 15.68 -7.01 0.71
C LEU A 129 16.09 -8.41 1.20
N LEU A 130 15.37 -9.46 0.81
CA LEU A 130 15.68 -10.83 1.22
C LEU A 130 17.08 -11.28 0.78
N VAL A 131 17.55 -10.82 -0.39
CA VAL A 131 18.92 -11.08 -0.86
C VAL A 131 19.95 -10.34 0.00
N LEU A 132 19.73 -9.06 0.28
CA LEU A 132 20.65 -8.24 1.09
C LEU A 132 20.79 -8.79 2.52
N GLU A 133 19.68 -9.23 3.11
CA GLU A 133 19.64 -9.73 4.48
C GLU A 133 20.38 -11.05 4.69
N LYS A 134 20.62 -11.83 3.63
CA LYS A 134 21.54 -12.97 3.68
C LYS A 134 22.99 -12.56 4.01
N THR A 135 23.35 -11.33 3.67
CA THR A 135 24.71 -10.80 3.85
C THR A 135 24.80 -9.93 5.10
N LYS A 136 23.85 -9.01 5.30
CA LYS A 136 23.83 -8.07 6.44
C LYS A 136 22.40 -7.67 6.77
N PRO A 137 22.02 -7.56 8.06
CA PRO A 137 20.72 -7.03 8.44
C PRO A 137 20.44 -5.63 7.88
N GLN A 138 19.21 -5.41 7.41
CA GLN A 138 18.75 -4.17 6.77
C GLN A 138 17.51 -3.60 7.47
N PRO A 139 17.59 -3.20 8.76
CA PRO A 139 16.41 -2.86 9.56
C PRO A 139 15.59 -1.69 8.99
N ASP A 140 16.25 -0.67 8.45
CA ASP A 140 15.57 0.52 7.90
C ASP A 140 14.85 0.21 6.58
N LEU A 141 15.46 -0.61 5.71
CA LEU A 141 14.82 -1.05 4.47
C LEU A 141 13.68 -2.02 4.75
N ARG A 142 13.90 -2.97 5.67
CA ARG A 142 12.87 -3.92 6.13
C ARG A 142 11.63 -3.20 6.62
N ARG A 143 11.79 -2.24 7.53
CA ARG A 143 10.67 -1.46 8.06
C ARG A 143 9.90 -0.76 6.95
N GLN A 144 10.58 -0.17 5.97
CA GLN A 144 9.91 0.49 4.85
C GLN A 144 9.16 -0.49 3.95
N VAL A 145 9.72 -1.67 3.67
CA VAL A 145 9.02 -2.72 2.93
C VAL A 145 7.80 -3.20 3.69
N GLU A 146 7.93 -3.48 4.99
CA GLU A 146 6.82 -3.88 5.87
C GLU A 146 5.72 -2.81 5.91
N ASP A 147 6.07 -1.53 6.05
CA ASP A 147 5.11 -0.41 6.04
C ASP A 147 4.35 -0.34 4.70
N ILE A 148 5.04 -0.56 3.57
CA ILE A 148 4.41 -0.62 2.25
C ILE A 148 3.45 -1.81 2.15
N LEU A 149 3.88 -3.00 2.56
CA LEU A 149 3.07 -4.22 2.50
C LEU A 149 1.84 -4.13 3.40
N ALA A 150 2.00 -3.65 4.63
CA ALA A 150 0.93 -3.44 5.60
C ALA A 150 -0.12 -2.45 5.11
N TYR A 151 0.27 -1.47 4.29
CA TYR A 151 -0.67 -0.56 3.65
C TYR A 151 -1.40 -1.18 2.46
N VAL A 152 -0.68 -1.95 1.64
CA VAL A 152 -1.16 -2.43 0.35
C VAL A 152 -2.05 -3.67 0.52
N ALA A 153 -1.70 -4.60 1.41
CA ALA A 153 -2.41 -5.87 1.60
C ALA A 153 -3.89 -5.72 2.02
N PRO A 154 -4.26 -4.89 3.01
CA PRO A 154 -5.68 -4.72 3.40
C PRO A 154 -6.55 -4.18 2.26
N ARG A 155 -5.96 -3.39 1.36
CA ARG A 155 -6.67 -2.85 0.21
C ARG A 155 -6.91 -3.89 -0.85
N TYR A 156 -5.89 -4.69 -1.18
CA TYR A 156 -6.08 -5.84 -2.07
C TYR A 156 -7.18 -6.76 -1.55
N TRP A 157 -7.16 -7.05 -0.24
CA TRP A 157 -8.20 -7.85 0.39
C TRP A 157 -9.60 -7.24 0.26
N PHE A 158 -9.74 -5.93 0.49
CA PHE A 158 -10.99 -5.21 0.27
C PHE A 158 -11.48 -5.36 -1.18
N HIS A 159 -10.59 -5.19 -2.17
CA HIS A 159 -10.97 -5.31 -3.58
C HIS A 159 -11.33 -6.73 -3.99
N ILE A 160 -10.61 -7.73 -3.49
CA ILE A 160 -10.93 -9.15 -3.68
C ILE A 160 -12.33 -9.44 -3.16
N ASN A 161 -12.65 -9.02 -1.93
CA ASN A 161 -13.97 -9.25 -1.34
C ASN A 161 -15.09 -8.52 -2.09
N ARG A 162 -14.82 -7.29 -2.54
CA ARG A 162 -15.77 -6.55 -3.37
C ARG A 162 -16.04 -7.27 -4.69
N LEU A 163 -14.99 -7.70 -5.39
CA LEU A 163 -15.13 -8.39 -6.68
C LEU A 163 -15.80 -9.76 -6.53
N ARG A 164 -15.56 -10.48 -5.43
CA ARG A 164 -16.33 -11.68 -5.09
C ARG A 164 -17.82 -11.36 -4.99
N GLY A 165 -18.20 -10.32 -4.27
CA GLY A 165 -19.59 -9.87 -4.17
C GLY A 165 -20.20 -9.51 -5.53
N GLU A 166 -19.45 -8.86 -6.42
CA GLU A 166 -19.90 -8.55 -7.79
C GLU A 166 -20.09 -9.83 -8.63
N VAL A 167 -19.15 -10.78 -8.56
CA VAL A 167 -19.29 -12.09 -9.23
C VAL A 167 -20.54 -12.81 -8.75
N ASP A 168 -20.78 -12.84 -7.44
CA ASP A 168 -21.96 -13.49 -6.86
C ASP A 168 -23.25 -12.77 -7.28
N ALA A 169 -23.26 -11.44 -7.33
CA ALA A 169 -24.41 -10.66 -7.82
C ALA A 169 -24.69 -10.89 -9.31
N VAL A 170 -23.67 -11.03 -10.15
CA VAL A 170 -23.83 -11.37 -11.58
C VAL A 170 -24.33 -12.81 -11.73
N ARG A 171 -23.81 -13.75 -10.93
CA ARG A 171 -24.27 -15.15 -10.92
C ARG A 171 -25.73 -15.26 -10.49
N ALA A 172 -26.16 -14.52 -9.47
CA ALA A 172 -27.56 -14.46 -9.04
C ALA A 172 -28.46 -13.95 -10.17
N ARG A 173 -28.10 -12.83 -10.82
CA ARG A 173 -28.83 -12.31 -11.99
C ARG A 173 -28.93 -13.31 -13.14
N ARG A 174 -27.87 -14.09 -13.39
CA ARG A 174 -27.87 -15.14 -14.42
C ARG A 174 -28.94 -16.22 -14.16
N LEU A 175 -29.20 -16.57 -12.90
CA LEU A 175 -30.19 -17.58 -12.53
C LEU A 175 -31.63 -17.09 -12.84
N GLU A 176 -31.86 -15.79 -12.75
CA GLU A 176 -33.17 -15.16 -12.96
C GLU A 176 -33.39 -14.71 -14.42
N ALA A 177 -32.32 -14.55 -15.20
CA ALA A 177 -32.37 -14.03 -16.57
C ALA A 177 -32.94 -15.03 -17.59
N ALA A 178 -33.61 -14.49 -18.60
CA ALA A 178 -34.08 -15.21 -19.78
C ALA A 178 -32.92 -15.77 -20.61
N ALA A 179 -33.15 -16.81 -21.40
CA ALA A 179 -32.10 -17.57 -22.08
C ALA A 179 -31.25 -16.72 -23.05
N ASP A 180 -31.87 -15.74 -23.70
CA ASP A 180 -31.27 -14.78 -24.62
C ASP A 180 -30.42 -13.70 -23.92
N GLU A 181 -30.73 -13.35 -22.68
CA GLU A 181 -29.97 -12.38 -21.87
C GLU A 181 -28.75 -12.99 -21.17
N ARG A 182 -28.75 -14.31 -20.95
CA ARG A 182 -27.69 -15.03 -20.22
C ARG A 182 -26.32 -14.88 -20.85
N PHE A 183 -26.23 -14.84 -22.18
CA PHE A 183 -24.95 -14.74 -22.88
C PHE A 183 -24.24 -13.39 -22.60
N ALA A 184 -25.00 -12.29 -22.57
CA ALA A 184 -24.47 -10.97 -22.22
C ALA A 184 -24.00 -10.92 -20.75
N ILE A 185 -24.72 -11.61 -19.85
CA ILE A 185 -24.38 -11.71 -18.42
C ILE A 185 -23.11 -12.56 -18.21
N GLU A 186 -22.92 -13.63 -18.97
CA GLU A 186 -21.73 -14.48 -18.90
C GLU A 186 -20.43 -13.73 -19.24
N GLY A 187 -20.47 -12.79 -20.18
CA GLY A 187 -19.35 -11.89 -20.45
C GLY A 187 -18.96 -11.03 -19.24
N GLY A 188 -19.95 -10.65 -18.42
CA GLY A 188 -19.73 -9.96 -17.14
C GLY A 188 -19.05 -10.87 -16.11
N VAL A 189 -19.53 -12.11 -15.95
CA VAL A 189 -18.92 -13.10 -15.03
C VAL A 189 -17.46 -13.35 -15.40
N ALA A 190 -17.18 -13.65 -16.66
CA ALA A 190 -15.82 -13.94 -17.12
C ALA A 190 -14.86 -12.77 -16.84
N ARG A 191 -15.30 -11.53 -17.06
CA ARG A 191 -14.50 -10.33 -16.81
C ARG A 191 -14.19 -10.14 -15.33
N PHE A 192 -15.18 -10.29 -14.45
CA PHE A 192 -14.96 -10.13 -13.01
C PHE A 192 -14.14 -11.27 -12.42
N THR A 193 -14.34 -12.51 -12.90
CA THR A 193 -13.52 -13.66 -12.50
C THR A 193 -12.06 -13.47 -12.91
N ALA A 194 -11.77 -13.09 -14.16
CA ALA A 194 -10.40 -12.84 -14.59
C ALA A 194 -9.70 -11.74 -13.76
N ARG A 195 -10.43 -10.68 -13.40
CA ARG A 195 -9.93 -9.62 -12.52
C ARG A 195 -9.70 -10.12 -11.09
N LEU A 196 -10.55 -11.02 -10.60
CA LEU A 196 -10.39 -11.62 -9.28
C LEU A 196 -9.16 -12.53 -9.22
N ASP A 197 -8.93 -13.33 -10.27
CA ASP A 197 -7.76 -14.21 -10.38
C ASP A 197 -6.45 -13.41 -10.42
N GLU A 198 -6.41 -12.28 -11.15
CA GLU A 198 -5.26 -11.36 -11.16
C GLU A 198 -4.93 -10.84 -9.75
N LEU A 199 -5.95 -10.46 -8.97
CA LEU A 199 -5.72 -9.97 -7.59
C LEU A 199 -5.31 -11.08 -6.63
N PHE A 200 -5.79 -12.31 -6.84
CA PHE A 200 -5.33 -13.47 -6.06
C PHE A 200 -3.88 -13.79 -6.34
N ASP A 201 -3.46 -13.79 -7.60
CA ASP A 201 -2.05 -14.03 -7.98
C ASP A 201 -1.12 -12.99 -7.33
N ILE A 202 -1.47 -11.71 -7.43
CA ILE A 202 -0.72 -10.62 -6.78
C ILE A 202 -0.67 -10.84 -5.26
N SER A 203 -1.80 -11.19 -4.65
CA SER A 203 -1.90 -11.37 -3.19
C SER A 203 -1.13 -12.60 -2.70
N LEU A 204 -1.12 -13.70 -3.45
CA LEU A 204 -0.30 -14.88 -3.15
C LEU A 204 1.18 -14.53 -3.17
N ARG A 205 1.63 -13.83 -4.23
CA ARG A 205 3.01 -13.34 -4.33
C ARG A 205 3.39 -12.43 -3.17
N TYR A 206 2.48 -11.64 -2.63
CA TYR A 206 2.72 -10.83 -1.43
C TYR A 206 2.85 -11.66 -0.16
N ILE A 207 1.96 -12.65 0.04
CA ILE A 207 1.99 -13.54 1.21
C ILE A 207 3.30 -14.33 1.26
N GLU A 208 3.83 -14.77 0.11
CA GLU A 208 5.12 -15.46 0.04
C GLU A 208 6.33 -14.61 0.47
N LYS A 209 6.18 -13.28 0.56
CA LYS A 209 7.25 -12.36 1.00
C LYS A 209 7.13 -11.93 2.45
N MET A 210 6.02 -12.26 3.12
CA MET A 210 5.80 -12.02 4.55
C MET A 210 6.25 -13.23 5.38
#